data_AF-A0A1C6JBT8-F1
#
_entry.id   AF-A0A1C6JBT8-F1
#
_cell.length_a   1.000
_cell.length_b   1.000
_cell.length_c   1.000
_cell.angle_alpha   90.00
_cell.angle_beta   90.00
_cell.angle_gamma   90.00
#
_symmetry.space_group_name_H-M   'P 1'
#
loop_
_entity.id
_entity.type
_entity.pdbx_description
1 polymer ?
#
loop_
_entity_poly.entity_id
_entity_poly.type
_entity_poly.pdbx_seq_one_letter_code
_entity_poly.pdbx_strand_id
1 'polypeptide(L)' 'MDFKSLEELRNKYIKNPPEGMTAKLVKNMSDSDLLDMHYFLTEDDDWDGDEPEEGFYIDFFQ' A
#
# COMPACT_ATOMS: atom_id res chain seq x y z
N MET A 1 9.43 -10.23 -6.08
CA MET A 1 8.12 -10.66 -5.56
C MET A 1 7.68 -11.92 -6.30
N ASP A 2 7.04 -12.85 -5.60
CA ASP A 2 6.55 -14.10 -6.19
C ASP A 2 5.29 -13.79 -7.01
N PHE A 3 5.16 -14.28 -8.25
CA PHE A 3 3.98 -14.01 -9.10
C PHE A 3 2.66 -14.38 -8.40
N LYS A 4 2.70 -15.39 -7.53
CA LYS A 4 1.55 -15.83 -6.74
C LYS A 4 1.07 -14.75 -5.76
N SER A 5 1.99 -13.98 -5.18
CA SER A 5 1.66 -12.90 -4.25
C SER A 5 0.97 -11.71 -4.96
N LEU A 6 1.32 -11.45 -6.22
CA LEU A 6 0.71 -10.40 -7.03
C LEU A 6 -0.74 -10.74 -7.43
N GLU A 7 -1.00 -11.99 -7.82
CA GLU A 7 -2.37 -12.43 -8.14
C GLU A 7 -3.28 -12.41 -6.90
N GLU A 8 -2.77 -12.81 -5.74
CA GLU A 8 -3.48 -12.74 -4.46
C GLU A 8 -3.83 -11.29 -4.10
N LEU A 9 -2.87 -10.37 -4.25
CA LEU A 9 -3.06 -8.94 -4.04
C LEU A 9 -4.11 -8.35 -4.98
N ARG A 10 -4.06 -8.74 -6.26
CA ARG A 10 -5.04 -8.30 -7.27
C ARG A 10 -6.45 -8.78 -6.90
N ASN A 11 -6.58 -10.04 -6.47
CA ASN A 11 -7.87 -10.58 -6.03
C ASN A 11 -8.41 -9.90 -4.77
N LYS A 12 -7.54 -9.52 -3.82
CA LYS A 12 -7.91 -8.74 -2.62
C LYS A 12 -8.59 -7.43 -3.01
N TYR A 13 -7.95 -6.64 -3.86
CA TYR A 13 -8.46 -5.33 -4.28
C TYR A 13 -9.59 -5.43 -5.33
N ILE A 14 -9.73 -6.52 -6.08
CA ILE A 14 -10.92 -6.75 -6.92
C ILE A 14 -12.15 -7.03 -6.04
N LYS A 15 -11.99 -7.82 -4.97
CA LYS A 15 -13.09 -8.18 -4.07
C LYS A 15 -13.54 -7.00 -3.21
N ASN A 16 -12.58 -6.20 -2.76
CA ASN A 16 -12.85 -4.97 -2.02
C ASN A 16 -11.99 -3.82 -2.58
N PRO A 17 -12.47 -3.12 -3.62
CA PRO A 17 -11.70 -2.05 -4.24
C PRO A 17 -11.53 -0.87 -3.26
N PRO A 18 -10.38 -0.17 -3.30
CA PRO A 18 -10.16 1.05 -2.52
C PRO A 18 -11.23 2.10 -2.83
N GLU A 19 -11.47 3.01 -1.87
CA GLU A 19 -12.40 4.11 -2.07
C GLU A 19 -12.01 4.95 -3.30
N GLY A 20 -12.99 5.32 -4.12
CA GLY A 20 -12.74 6.01 -5.39
C GLY A 20 -12.25 5.12 -6.54
N MET A 21 -12.01 3.82 -6.30
CA MET A 21 -11.65 2.85 -7.34
C MET A 21 -12.77 1.84 -7.61
N THR A 22 -12.74 1.23 -8.79
CA THR A 22 -13.65 0.13 -9.15
C THR A 22 -12.88 -1.17 -9.35
N ALA A 23 -13.51 -2.31 -9.07
CA ALA A 23 -12.90 -3.62 -9.30
C ALA A 23 -12.41 -3.83 -10.75
N LYS A 24 -13.10 -3.22 -11.72
CA LYS A 24 -12.70 -3.24 -13.13
C LYS A 24 -11.40 -2.46 -13.38
N LEU A 25 -11.21 -1.35 -12.68
CA LEU A 25 -9.98 -0.56 -12.74
C LEU A 25 -8.80 -1.39 -12.20
N VAL A 26 -8.96 -1.98 -11.00
CA VAL A 26 -7.94 -2.85 -10.38
C VAL A 26 -7.61 -4.05 -11.25
N LYS A 27 -8.61 -4.65 -11.92
CA LYS A 27 -8.37 -5.77 -12.84
C LYS A 27 -7.50 -5.39 -14.05
N ASN A 28 -7.60 -4.14 -14.50
CA ASN A 28 -6.89 -3.63 -15.67
C ASN A 28 -5.54 -2.96 -15.32
N MET A 29 -5.21 -2.79 -14.03
CA MET A 29 -3.93 -2.22 -13.59
C MET A 29 -2.76 -3.12 -14.00
N SER A 30 -1.62 -2.51 -14.36
CA SER A 30 -0.38 -3.27 -14.50
C SER A 30 0.09 -3.78 -13.14
N ASP A 31 1.00 -4.74 -13.12
CA ASP A 31 1.57 -5.24 -11.87
C ASP A 31 2.33 -4.12 -11.12
N SER A 32 2.95 -3.18 -11.84
CA SER A 32 3.59 -1.99 -11.24
C SER A 32 2.55 -1.10 -10.56
N ASP A 33 1.48 -0.73 -11.28
CA ASP A 33 0.44 0.16 -10.73
C ASP A 33 -0.23 -0.45 -9.50
N LEU A 34 -0.41 -1.78 -9.49
CA LEU A 34 -0.99 -2.50 -8.37
C LEU A 34 -0.08 -2.47 -7.14
N LEU A 35 1.24 -2.58 -7.34
CA LEU A 35 2.23 -2.50 -6.26
C LEU A 35 2.39 -1.09 -5.73
N ASP A 36 2.44 -0.10 -6.63
CA ASP A 36 2.51 1.32 -6.25
C ASP A 36 1.29 1.69 -5.41
N MET A 37 0.08 1.32 -5.87
CA MET A 37 -1.14 1.51 -5.10
C MET A 37 -1.11 0.77 -3.76
N HIS A 38 -0.65 -0.48 -3.74
CA HIS A 38 -0.57 -1.24 -2.49
C HIS A 38 0.33 -0.54 -1.48
N TYR A 39 1.50 -0.07 -1.91
CA TYR A 39 2.46 0.67 -1.09
C TYR A 39 1.83 1.94 -0.51
N PHE A 40 1.21 2.79 -1.34
CA PHE A 40 0.55 4.01 -0.86
C PHE A 40 -0.58 3.73 0.14
N LEU A 41 -1.33 2.65 -0.05
CA LEU A 41 -2.44 2.30 0.85
C LEU A 41 -1.96 1.65 2.16
N THR A 42 -0.81 0.98 2.16
CA THR A 42 -0.23 0.40 3.39
C THR A 42 0.57 1.41 4.18
N GLU A 43 1.21 2.39 3.54
CA GLU A 43 1.94 3.46 4.24
C GLU A 43 1.03 4.26 5.18
N ASP A 44 -0.24 4.47 4.82
CA ASP A 44 -1.22 5.14 5.69
C ASP A 44 -1.74 4.24 6.84
N ASP A 45 -1.76 2.90 6.63
CA ASP A 45 -2.26 1.90 7.60
C ASP A 45 -1.17 1.50 8.63
N ASP A 46 0.11 1.70 8.29
CA ASP A 46 1.24 1.53 9.22
C ASP A 46 1.28 2.63 10.31
N TRP A 47 0.41 3.64 10.24
CA TRP A 47 0.23 4.65 11.30
C TRP A 47 -0.73 4.20 12.41
N ASP A 48 -1.45 3.07 12.25
CA ASP A 48 -2.46 2.59 13.20
C ASP A 48 -1.89 1.84 14.43
N GLY A 49 -0.72 2.25 14.91
CA GLY A 49 -0.39 2.16 16.34
C GLY A 49 0.78 1.30 16.77
N ASP A 50 1.66 0.84 15.87
CA ASP A 50 3.01 0.39 16.24
C ASP A 50 4.03 1.31 15.56
N GLU A 51 4.17 2.48 16.18
CA GLU A 51 5.33 3.40 16.17
C GLU A 51 6.26 3.36 14.93
N PRO A 52 6.33 4.44 14.13
CA PRO A 52 7.57 4.70 13.40
C PRO A 52 8.65 5.05 14.45
N GLU A 53 9.27 4.02 15.03
CA GLU A 53 10.58 4.18 15.67
C GLU A 53 11.55 4.60 14.58
N GLU A 54 11.59 5.89 14.23
CA GLU A 54 12.75 6.67 13.78
C GLU A 54 12.29 8.13 13.66
N GLY A 55 11.90 8.73 14.80
CA GLY A 55 11.81 10.18 14.93
C GLY A 55 13.17 10.78 14.58
N PHE A 56 13.20 11.65 13.57
CA PHE A 56 14.38 12.43 13.20
C PHE A 56 14.94 13.15 14.44
N TYR A 57 16.18 12.85 14.84
CA TYR A 57 16.90 13.62 15.86
C TYR A 57 17.17 15.03 15.30
N ILE A 58 16.33 15.99 15.68
CA ILE A 58 16.69 17.41 15.61
C ILE A 58 17.57 17.70 16.82
N ASP A 59 18.88 17.52 16.64
CA ASP A 59 19.88 18.03 17.58
C ASP A 59 19.88 19.57 17.53
N PHE A 60 19.02 20.17 18.35
CA PHE A 60 19.20 21.56 18.77
C PHE A 60 20.33 21.59 19.79
N PHE A 61 21.58 21.67 19.32
CA PHE A 61 22.69 22.07 20.17
C PHE A 61 22.43 23.52 20.64
N GLN A 62 22.12 23.67 21.93
CA GLN A 62 22.06 24.96 22.64
C GLN A 62 23.39 25.28 23.31
#